data_AF-A0A9Q1GUF0-F1
#
_entry.id   AF-A0A9Q1GUF0-F1
#
_cell.length_a   1.000
_cell.length_b   1.000
_cell.length_c   1.000
_cell.angle_alpha   90.00
_cell.angle_beta   90.00
_cell.angle_gamma   90.00
#
_symmetry.space_group_name_H-M   'P 1'
#
loop_
_entity.id
_entity.type
_entity.pdbx_description
1 polymer ?
#
loop_
_entity_poly.entity_id
_entity_poly.type
_entity_poly.pdbx_seq_one_letter_code
_entity_poly.pdbx_strand_id
1 'polypeptide(L)'
;MKAFRAACDHPGKARLVVPQGTFAVSQVMFSGPCAGPGPMVVQISGTVMAVSDVSMYPSPEWLIFTDIDGLVILGGGTVNGQGEKIWKYNDCADNSNCARLSSSIVLQNVTNGSIRRITSLNPMGFHFFVTDSKKIRLQRLNIKAPADSPNTDGVHISDSDEVSVSRSVISTGDDCVGILQGSTRIQINKVHCGPGHGISIGSLGKHADEDDVRGVQVKNCTIRDTTNGIRIKTFPYKPEIVPIKASGLLFEDILMEDVRNPIIIDQEYCGRGHSCVNAPSKIELSDIHFYNIRGSTLTPEAISIKCSSAVPCNNVYLSDINLTGINGPTTGLCVNANINTAGVQIPPVHC
;
A
#
# COMPACT_ATOMS: atom_id res chain seq x y z
N MET A 1 -14.18 -5.17 23.57
CA MET A 1 -15.32 -4.24 23.34
C MET A 1 -15.70 -3.38 24.53
N LYS A 2 -16.18 -3.95 25.65
CA LYS A 2 -16.67 -3.16 26.80
C LYS A 2 -15.69 -2.07 27.27
N ALA A 3 -14.39 -2.38 27.35
CA ALA A 3 -13.35 -1.43 27.75
C ALA A 3 -13.17 -0.26 26.77
N PHE A 4 -13.24 -0.50 25.45
CA PHE A 4 -13.18 0.57 24.46
C PHE A 4 -14.38 1.48 24.59
N ARG A 5 -15.59 0.90 24.68
CA ARG A 5 -16.81 1.71 24.73
C ARG A 5 -16.88 2.55 26.00
N ALA A 6 -16.49 1.99 27.15
CA ALA A 6 -16.36 2.75 28.39
C ALA A 6 -15.37 3.93 28.27
N ALA A 7 -14.26 3.76 27.55
CA ALA A 7 -13.32 4.86 27.31
C ALA A 7 -13.85 5.88 26.29
N CYS A 8 -14.51 5.43 25.23
CA CYS A 8 -15.05 6.28 24.17
C CYS A 8 -16.25 7.12 24.67
N ASP A 9 -17.10 6.56 25.54
CA ASP A 9 -18.24 7.26 26.17
C ASP A 9 -17.84 8.17 27.34
N HIS A 10 -16.60 8.07 27.81
CA HIS A 10 -16.16 8.86 28.94
C HIS A 10 -16.03 10.34 28.54
N PRO A 11 -16.65 11.28 29.28
CA PRO A 11 -16.68 12.71 28.91
C PRO A 11 -15.33 13.41 29.10
N GLY A 12 -14.43 12.84 29.91
CA GLY A 12 -13.06 13.30 30.06
C GLY A 12 -12.06 12.48 29.25
N LYS A 13 -10.77 12.68 29.49
CA LYS A 13 -9.72 11.90 28.82
C LYS A 13 -9.71 10.46 29.33
N ALA A 14 -9.89 9.50 28.43
CA ALA A 14 -9.74 8.08 28.70
C ALA A 14 -8.86 7.41 27.64
N ARG A 15 -8.40 6.19 27.93
CA ARG A 15 -7.63 5.37 26.99
C ARG A 15 -7.99 3.90 27.14
N LEU A 16 -7.97 3.17 26.04
CA LEU A 16 -7.95 1.71 26.06
C LEU A 16 -6.50 1.25 26.24
N VAL A 17 -6.24 0.35 27.18
CA VAL A 17 -4.91 -0.26 27.37
C VAL A 17 -5.00 -1.76 27.13
N VAL A 18 -4.18 -2.27 26.21
CA VAL A 18 -3.81 -3.68 26.13
C VAL A 18 -2.48 -3.80 26.86
N PRO A 19 -2.47 -4.33 28.10
CA PRO A 19 -1.25 -4.39 28.90
C PRO A 19 -0.29 -5.44 28.36
N GLN A 20 0.85 -5.63 29.03
CA GLN A 20 1.74 -6.74 28.74
C GLN A 20 1.00 -8.08 28.88
N GLY A 21 1.31 -9.03 28.00
CA GLY A 21 0.61 -10.31 27.89
C GLY A 21 0.08 -10.56 26.48
N THR A 22 -0.63 -11.67 26.30
CA THR A 22 -1.22 -12.08 25.03
C THR A 22 -2.73 -12.13 25.14
N PHE A 23 -3.42 -11.46 24.24
CA PHE A 23 -4.88 -11.32 24.24
C PHE A 23 -5.43 -11.77 22.89
N ALA A 24 -6.11 -12.92 22.87
CA ALA A 24 -6.77 -13.42 21.67
C ALA A 24 -8.09 -12.68 21.45
N VAL A 25 -8.35 -12.27 20.21
CA VAL A 25 -9.61 -11.63 19.81
C VAL A 25 -9.93 -11.94 18.35
N SER A 26 -11.19 -12.29 18.08
CA SER A 26 -11.74 -12.39 16.72
C SER A 26 -11.96 -11.00 16.10
N GLN A 27 -12.70 -10.92 15.00
CA GLN A 27 -13.15 -9.63 14.48
C GLN A 27 -13.77 -8.77 15.57
N VAL A 28 -13.40 -7.49 15.58
CA VAL A 28 -13.89 -6.50 16.53
C VAL A 28 -13.91 -5.11 15.90
N MET A 29 -15.02 -4.40 16.12
CA MET A 29 -15.24 -3.05 15.61
C MET A 29 -15.26 -2.02 16.74
N PHE A 30 -14.34 -1.07 16.68
CA PHE A 30 -14.21 0.06 17.58
C PHE A 30 -14.80 1.31 16.90
N SER A 31 -16.08 1.55 17.13
CA SER A 31 -16.84 2.63 16.49
C SER A 31 -16.97 3.88 17.37
N GLY A 32 -16.79 5.05 16.77
CA GLY A 32 -17.11 6.35 17.36
C GLY A 32 -18.58 6.77 17.11
N PRO A 33 -18.90 8.07 17.23
CA PRO A 33 -18.04 9.11 17.78
C PRO A 33 -17.75 8.85 19.28
N CYS A 34 -16.64 9.41 19.78
CA CYS A 34 -16.30 9.40 21.20
C CYS A 34 -16.65 10.73 21.86
N ALA A 35 -17.13 10.69 23.10
CA ALA A 35 -17.66 11.83 23.84
C ALA A 35 -16.57 12.76 24.42
N GLY A 36 -15.35 12.25 24.58
CA GLY A 36 -14.25 12.96 25.22
C GLY A 36 -13.59 14.06 24.34
N PRO A 37 -12.90 15.05 24.94
CA PRO A 37 -12.39 16.25 24.28
C PRO A 37 -11.05 16.09 23.53
N GLY A 38 -10.63 14.87 23.22
CA GLY A 38 -9.30 14.62 22.64
C GLY A 38 -9.22 13.25 22.01
N PRO A 39 -8.09 12.92 21.34
CA PRO A 39 -8.07 11.72 20.54
C PRO A 39 -8.32 10.49 21.40
N MET A 40 -9.11 9.56 20.89
CA MET A 40 -9.28 8.25 21.50
C MET A 40 -7.94 7.53 21.46
N VAL A 41 -7.35 7.26 22.63
CA VAL A 41 -6.04 6.62 22.74
C VAL A 41 -6.20 5.11 22.95
N VAL A 42 -5.59 4.33 22.08
CA VAL A 42 -5.44 2.88 22.20
C VAL A 42 -3.96 2.56 22.41
N GLN A 43 -3.62 2.17 23.63
CA GLN A 43 -2.27 1.81 24.03
C GLN A 43 -2.09 0.28 24.02
N ILE A 44 -1.40 -0.23 23.02
CA ILE A 44 -1.03 -1.65 22.87
C ILE A 44 0.40 -1.84 23.37
N SER A 45 0.53 -2.44 24.55
CA SER A 45 1.84 -2.75 25.16
C SER A 45 2.22 -4.23 25.01
N GLY A 46 1.23 -5.13 25.07
CA GLY A 46 1.40 -6.57 24.84
C GLY A 46 1.12 -7.00 23.40
N THR A 47 0.63 -8.22 23.24
CA THR A 47 0.27 -8.83 21.95
C THR A 47 -1.24 -8.99 21.84
N VAL A 48 -1.83 -8.36 20.82
CA VAL A 48 -3.17 -8.68 20.34
C VAL A 48 -3.02 -9.78 19.29
N MET A 49 -3.70 -10.90 19.46
CA MET A 49 -3.55 -12.09 18.62
C MET A 49 -4.88 -12.43 17.97
N ALA A 50 -4.87 -12.63 16.66
CA ALA A 50 -6.04 -13.09 15.92
C ALA A 50 -6.39 -14.53 16.31
N VAL A 51 -7.65 -14.90 16.18
CA VAL A 51 -8.05 -16.31 16.21
C VAL A 51 -7.91 -16.89 14.81
N SER A 52 -7.43 -18.12 14.69
CA SER A 52 -7.20 -18.74 13.36
C SER A 52 -8.43 -19.43 12.78
N ASP A 53 -9.60 -19.26 13.39
CA ASP A 53 -10.86 -19.75 12.81
C ASP A 53 -11.46 -18.64 11.94
N VAL A 54 -11.35 -18.81 10.62
CA VAL A 54 -11.82 -17.83 9.63
C VAL A 54 -13.34 -17.61 9.69
N SER A 55 -14.12 -18.55 10.23
CA SER A 55 -15.57 -18.38 10.39
C SER A 55 -15.94 -17.31 11.43
N MET A 56 -14.98 -16.90 12.27
CA MET A 56 -15.15 -15.82 13.25
C MET A 56 -14.93 -14.41 12.65
N TYR A 57 -14.79 -14.32 11.32
CA TYR A 57 -14.58 -13.10 10.55
C TYR A 57 -15.70 -12.96 9.52
N PRO A 58 -16.83 -12.31 9.87
CA PRO A 58 -17.96 -12.17 8.95
C PRO A 58 -17.67 -11.23 7.78
N SER A 59 -16.59 -10.45 7.85
CA SER A 59 -16.08 -9.60 6.78
C SER A 59 -14.55 -9.64 6.77
N PRO A 60 -13.87 -9.24 5.68
CA PRO A 60 -12.42 -9.36 5.54
C PRO A 60 -11.62 -8.30 6.32
N GLU A 61 -12.05 -7.97 7.53
CA GLU A 61 -11.43 -7.01 8.42
C GLU A 61 -11.36 -7.59 9.84
N TRP A 62 -10.28 -7.31 10.58
CA TRP A 62 -10.10 -7.82 11.94
C TRP A 62 -10.31 -6.74 13.01
N LEU A 63 -9.37 -5.81 13.18
CA LEU A 63 -9.45 -4.71 14.14
C LEU A 63 -9.92 -3.45 13.40
N ILE A 64 -11.23 -3.22 13.39
CA ILE A 64 -11.85 -2.13 12.65
C ILE A 64 -11.95 -0.91 13.58
N PHE A 65 -11.41 0.23 13.18
CA PHE A 65 -11.64 1.52 13.81
C PHE A 65 -12.45 2.38 12.84
N THR A 66 -13.67 2.74 13.24
CA THR A 66 -14.62 3.42 12.35
C THR A 66 -15.27 4.65 12.97
N ASP A 67 -15.46 5.69 12.16
CA ASP A 67 -16.21 6.91 12.54
C ASP A 67 -15.60 7.65 13.74
N ILE A 68 -14.26 7.77 13.76
CA ILE A 68 -13.51 8.41 14.84
C ILE A 68 -12.80 9.65 14.30
N ASP A 69 -13.09 10.81 14.89
CA ASP A 69 -12.24 12.01 14.78
C ASP A 69 -11.25 12.05 15.95
N GLY A 70 -9.96 11.94 15.64
CA GLY A 70 -8.88 11.84 16.60
C GLY A 70 -8.73 10.42 17.13
N LEU A 71 -7.87 9.62 16.48
CA LEU A 71 -7.49 8.29 16.93
C LEU A 71 -5.98 8.23 17.15
N VAL A 72 -5.53 7.67 18.27
CA VAL A 72 -4.10 7.42 18.49
C VAL A 72 -3.88 5.97 18.92
N ILE A 73 -3.20 5.18 18.07
CA ILE A 73 -2.77 3.82 18.39
C ILE A 73 -1.26 3.82 18.61
N LEU A 74 -0.81 3.40 19.80
CA LEU A 74 0.62 3.37 20.16
C LEU A 74 0.92 2.30 21.20
N GLY A 75 2.19 2.15 21.58
CA GLY A 75 2.57 1.47 22.83
C GLY A 75 3.71 0.46 22.71
N GLY A 76 4.21 0.20 21.50
CA GLY A 76 5.33 -0.70 21.26
C GLY A 76 4.95 -2.18 21.13
N GLY A 77 3.69 -2.52 21.39
CA GLY A 77 3.19 -3.89 21.32
C GLY A 77 2.99 -4.41 19.89
N THR A 78 2.44 -5.61 19.83
CA THR A 78 2.32 -6.41 18.60
C THR A 78 0.85 -6.70 18.28
N VAL A 79 0.49 -6.57 17.02
CA VAL A 79 -0.74 -7.11 16.44
C VAL A 79 -0.35 -8.29 15.57
N ASN A 80 -0.68 -9.52 16.01
CA ASN A 80 -0.31 -10.77 15.35
C ASN A 80 -1.54 -11.40 14.69
N GLY A 81 -1.57 -11.44 13.36
CA GLY A 81 -2.70 -11.97 12.59
C GLY A 81 -2.73 -13.49 12.45
N GLN A 82 -1.69 -14.21 12.89
CA GLN A 82 -1.55 -15.67 12.74
C GLN A 82 -1.76 -16.19 11.30
N GLY A 83 -1.37 -15.39 10.30
CA GLY A 83 -1.59 -15.66 8.88
C GLY A 83 -1.01 -17.00 8.42
N GLU A 84 0.09 -17.46 9.02
CA GLU A 84 0.73 -18.73 8.67
C GLU A 84 -0.19 -19.95 8.74
N LYS A 85 -1.24 -19.88 9.58
CA LYS A 85 -2.23 -20.96 9.70
C LYS A 85 -3.24 -20.96 8.55
N ILE A 86 -3.44 -19.81 7.90
CA ILE A 86 -4.51 -19.56 6.94
C ILE A 86 -4.00 -19.52 5.50
N TRP A 87 -2.79 -19.01 5.25
CA TRP A 87 -2.27 -18.77 3.89
C TRP A 87 -2.33 -19.98 2.96
N LYS A 88 -2.14 -21.20 3.48
CA LYS A 88 -2.23 -22.45 2.71
C LYS A 88 -3.62 -22.75 2.12
N TYR A 89 -4.65 -22.06 2.59
CA TYR A 89 -6.02 -22.17 2.10
C TYR A 89 -6.40 -21.04 1.13
N ASN A 90 -5.49 -20.09 0.87
CA ASN A 90 -5.72 -18.98 -0.05
C ASN A 90 -5.60 -19.46 -1.50
N ASP A 91 -6.68 -19.34 -2.25
CA ASP A 91 -6.78 -19.75 -3.66
C ASP A 91 -6.91 -18.55 -4.62
N CYS A 92 -6.76 -17.32 -4.12
CA CYS A 92 -6.88 -16.09 -4.92
C CYS A 92 -5.93 -15.98 -6.12
N ALA A 93 -4.90 -16.81 -6.19
CA ALA A 93 -4.04 -16.89 -7.37
C ALA A 93 -4.74 -17.53 -8.58
N ASP A 94 -5.63 -18.49 -8.33
CA ASP A 94 -6.24 -19.37 -9.34
C ASP A 94 -7.77 -19.26 -9.39
N ASN A 95 -8.39 -18.69 -8.35
CA ASN A 95 -9.83 -18.52 -8.23
C ASN A 95 -10.22 -17.03 -8.27
N SER A 96 -10.92 -16.62 -9.33
CA SER A 96 -11.42 -15.24 -9.48
C SER A 96 -12.53 -14.87 -8.48
N ASN A 97 -13.15 -15.86 -7.84
CA ASN A 97 -14.17 -15.70 -6.80
C ASN A 97 -13.62 -15.97 -5.38
N CYS A 98 -12.31 -15.95 -5.20
CA CYS A 98 -11.70 -16.20 -3.91
C CYS A 98 -12.20 -15.21 -2.84
N ALA A 99 -12.19 -15.66 -1.58
CA ALA A 99 -12.49 -14.79 -0.45
C ALA A 99 -11.22 -14.03 -0.02
N ARG A 100 -11.31 -12.71 0.07
CA ARG A 100 -10.22 -11.88 0.59
C ARG A 100 -9.91 -12.25 2.04
N LEU A 101 -8.62 -12.42 2.36
CA LEU A 101 -8.19 -12.63 3.74
C LEU A 101 -8.28 -11.35 4.58
N SER A 102 -8.50 -11.53 5.89
CA SER A 102 -8.79 -10.42 6.78
C SER A 102 -7.61 -9.45 6.96
N SER A 103 -7.88 -8.16 6.78
CA SER A 103 -6.93 -7.08 7.08
C SER A 103 -6.80 -6.87 8.59
N SER A 104 -5.57 -6.71 9.08
CA SER A 104 -5.33 -6.72 10.53
C SER A 104 -5.84 -5.47 11.24
N ILE A 105 -5.41 -4.28 10.80
CA ILE A 105 -5.85 -3.00 11.36
C ILE A 105 -6.51 -2.20 10.24
N VAL A 106 -7.78 -1.86 10.43
CA VAL A 106 -8.58 -1.12 9.44
C VAL A 106 -8.97 0.23 10.02
N LEU A 107 -8.66 1.30 9.29
CA LEU A 107 -9.12 2.65 9.56
C LEU A 107 -10.14 3.00 8.50
N GLN A 108 -11.40 3.13 8.90
CA GLN A 108 -12.51 3.45 8.02
C GLN A 108 -13.19 4.72 8.52
N ASN A 109 -13.37 5.73 7.67
CA ASN A 109 -13.97 7.00 8.09
C ASN A 109 -13.29 7.61 9.35
N VAL A 110 -11.96 7.52 9.41
CA VAL A 110 -11.16 8.09 10.50
C VAL A 110 -10.59 9.42 10.06
N THR A 111 -10.77 10.45 10.88
CA THR A 111 -10.12 11.75 10.67
C THR A 111 -9.10 12.02 11.78
N ASN A 112 -7.99 12.69 11.46
CA ASN A 112 -6.94 13.05 12.43
C ASN A 112 -6.36 11.83 13.19
N GLY A 113 -6.14 10.72 12.47
CA GLY A 113 -5.63 9.47 13.02
C GLY A 113 -4.09 9.41 13.07
N SER A 114 -3.53 8.76 14.10
CA SER A 114 -2.11 8.46 14.20
C SER A 114 -1.86 7.06 14.76
N ILE A 115 -1.16 6.23 14.00
CA ILE A 115 -0.63 4.94 14.47
C ILE A 115 0.88 5.04 14.51
N ARG A 116 1.48 4.72 15.66
CA ARG A 116 2.92 4.80 15.81
C ARG A 116 3.52 3.76 16.74
N ARG A 117 4.73 3.31 16.41
CA ARG A 117 5.50 2.36 17.24
C ARG A 117 4.68 1.10 17.55
N ILE A 118 4.13 0.47 16.52
CA ILE A 118 3.42 -0.81 16.61
C ILE A 118 4.13 -1.80 15.70
N THR A 119 4.20 -3.05 16.15
CA THR A 119 4.58 -4.18 15.29
C THR A 119 3.31 -4.83 14.74
N SER A 120 3.22 -4.99 13.41
CA SER A 120 2.19 -5.80 12.76
C SER A 120 2.87 -7.06 12.20
N LEU A 121 2.44 -8.23 12.66
CA LEU A 121 3.12 -9.51 12.43
C LEU A 121 2.17 -10.52 11.80
N ASN A 122 2.61 -11.16 10.71
CA ASN A 122 1.93 -12.27 10.03
C ASN A 122 0.41 -12.05 9.92
N PRO A 123 -0.04 -11.07 9.14
CA PRO A 123 -1.45 -10.79 8.94
C PRO A 123 -2.08 -11.94 8.13
N MET A 124 -3.41 -12.11 8.20
CA MET A 124 -4.07 -13.04 7.27
C MET A 124 -4.02 -12.47 5.85
N GLY A 125 -4.51 -11.24 5.65
CA GLY A 125 -4.37 -10.45 4.42
C GLY A 125 -3.51 -9.22 4.69
N PHE A 126 -4.03 -8.01 4.46
CA PHE A 126 -3.26 -6.77 4.64
C PHE A 126 -2.90 -6.50 6.10
N HIS A 127 -1.76 -5.84 6.33
CA HIS A 127 -1.38 -5.37 7.66
C HIS A 127 -2.20 -4.15 8.10
N PHE A 128 -2.26 -3.13 7.24
CA PHE A 128 -3.05 -1.91 7.45
C PHE A 128 -3.93 -1.65 6.23
N PHE A 129 -5.20 -1.36 6.47
CA PHE A 129 -6.12 -0.87 5.44
C PHE A 129 -6.66 0.51 5.87
N VAL A 130 -6.39 1.54 5.09
CA VAL A 130 -6.86 2.92 5.32
C VAL A 130 -7.83 3.25 4.20
N THR A 131 -9.11 3.43 4.55
CA THR A 131 -10.18 3.73 3.60
C THR A 131 -11.05 4.85 4.14
N ASP A 132 -11.62 5.65 3.24
CA ASP A 132 -12.56 6.74 3.57
C ASP A 132 -12.01 7.72 4.62
N SER A 133 -10.69 7.86 4.72
CA SER A 133 -10.05 8.45 5.90
C SER A 133 -9.27 9.71 5.53
N LYS A 134 -9.13 10.62 6.50
CA LYS A 134 -8.44 11.90 6.29
C LYS A 134 -7.41 12.20 7.37
N LYS A 135 -6.27 12.76 6.96
CA LYS A 135 -5.18 13.19 7.88
C LYS A 135 -4.68 12.04 8.74
N ILE A 136 -4.28 10.94 8.09
CA ILE A 136 -3.78 9.74 8.77
C ILE A 136 -2.24 9.74 8.80
N ARG A 137 -1.67 9.42 9.96
CA ARG A 137 -0.21 9.34 10.16
C ARG A 137 0.21 7.96 10.66
N LEU A 138 0.85 7.18 9.80
CA LEU A 138 1.44 5.87 10.06
C LEU A 138 2.95 6.02 10.22
N GLN A 139 3.47 5.92 11.45
CA GLN A 139 4.86 6.33 11.73
C GLN A 139 5.64 5.34 12.60
N ARG A 140 6.89 5.02 12.23
CA ARG A 140 7.74 4.11 13.01
C ARG A 140 7.07 2.75 13.22
N LEU A 141 6.50 2.22 12.16
CA LEU A 141 5.89 0.89 12.16
C LEU A 141 6.95 -0.16 11.84
N ASN A 142 6.72 -1.36 12.38
CA ASN A 142 7.50 -2.54 12.11
C ASN A 142 6.56 -3.61 11.55
N ILE A 143 6.52 -3.74 10.24
CA ILE A 143 5.58 -4.59 9.51
C ILE A 143 6.34 -5.82 9.01
N LYS A 144 5.85 -7.01 9.37
CA LYS A 144 6.55 -8.27 9.12
C LYS A 144 5.63 -9.38 8.66
N ALA A 145 5.85 -9.86 7.45
CA ALA A 145 5.40 -11.14 6.93
C ALA A 145 6.48 -11.72 5.98
N PRO A 146 6.51 -13.05 5.77
CA PRO A 146 7.39 -13.69 4.81
C PRO A 146 7.15 -13.24 3.36
N ALA A 147 8.17 -13.31 2.52
CA ALA A 147 8.11 -12.93 1.10
C ALA A 147 7.11 -13.76 0.27
N ASP A 148 6.80 -14.97 0.71
CA ASP A 148 5.88 -15.92 0.08
C ASP A 148 4.46 -15.87 0.69
N SER A 149 4.20 -14.95 1.64
CA SER A 149 2.87 -14.79 2.21
C SER A 149 1.90 -14.12 1.22
N PRO A 150 0.72 -14.70 0.95
CA PRO A 150 -0.16 -14.23 -0.11
C PRO A 150 -0.90 -12.94 0.29
N ASN A 151 -0.80 -11.91 -0.56
CA ASN A 151 -1.58 -10.67 -0.46
C ASN A 151 -1.47 -9.99 0.92
N THR A 152 -0.27 -9.97 1.49
CA THR A 152 0.03 -9.37 2.79
C THR A 152 0.49 -7.92 2.67
N ASP A 153 -0.22 -7.10 1.90
CA ASP A 153 0.12 -5.68 1.70
C ASP A 153 0.44 -4.98 3.03
N GLY A 154 1.49 -4.15 3.04
CA GLY A 154 1.95 -3.46 4.25
C GLY A 154 0.98 -2.35 4.66
N VAL A 155 0.78 -1.38 3.78
CA VAL A 155 -0.23 -0.33 3.94
C VAL A 155 -1.03 -0.20 2.67
N HIS A 156 -2.29 -0.60 2.72
CA HIS A 156 -3.24 -0.49 1.62
C HIS A 156 -4.09 0.78 1.84
N ILE A 157 -4.12 1.70 0.88
CA ILE A 157 -4.78 3.01 0.99
C ILE A 157 -5.76 3.17 -0.17
N SER A 158 -7.03 3.43 0.12
CA SER A 158 -8.06 3.81 -0.87
C SER A 158 -8.89 4.99 -0.32
N ASP A 159 -9.56 5.74 -1.18
CA ASP A 159 -10.60 6.71 -0.80
C ASP A 159 -10.19 7.67 0.33
N SER A 160 -8.91 8.04 0.38
CA SER A 160 -8.33 8.69 1.54
C SER A 160 -7.49 9.90 1.18
N ASP A 161 -7.49 10.88 2.07
CA ASP A 161 -6.87 12.19 1.86
C ASP A 161 -5.83 12.51 2.94
N GLU A 162 -4.69 13.05 2.56
CA GLU A 162 -3.61 13.44 3.48
C GLU A 162 -3.12 12.27 4.35
N VAL A 163 -2.85 11.12 3.73
CA VAL A 163 -2.27 9.94 4.41
C VAL A 163 -0.74 9.99 4.32
N SER A 164 -0.06 9.78 5.45
CA SER A 164 1.40 9.73 5.50
C SER A 164 1.92 8.43 6.13
N VAL A 165 2.85 7.77 5.44
CA VAL A 165 3.60 6.60 5.92
C VAL A 165 5.05 7.01 6.06
N SER A 166 5.63 6.91 7.26
CA SER A 166 7.03 7.36 7.43
C SER A 166 7.86 6.64 8.49
N ARG A 167 9.17 6.55 8.23
CA ARG A 167 10.17 5.99 9.16
C ARG A 167 9.85 4.56 9.57
N SER A 168 9.31 3.77 8.65
CA SER A 168 8.83 2.42 8.91
C SER A 168 9.70 1.39 8.19
N VAL A 169 9.74 0.18 8.72
CA VAL A 169 10.34 -1.00 8.07
C VAL A 169 9.20 -1.95 7.73
N ILE A 170 9.14 -2.35 6.46
CA ILE A 170 8.03 -3.11 5.89
C ILE A 170 8.60 -4.31 5.13
N SER A 171 8.26 -5.50 5.60
CA SER A 171 8.54 -6.78 4.95
C SER A 171 7.23 -7.52 4.77
N THR A 172 6.90 -7.87 3.53
CA THR A 172 5.60 -8.44 3.13
C THR A 172 5.79 -9.47 2.02
N GLY A 173 4.72 -10.17 1.64
CA GLY A 173 4.68 -10.97 0.42
C GLY A 173 3.96 -10.29 -0.75
N ASP A 174 3.46 -9.07 -0.55
CA ASP A 174 2.86 -8.23 -1.60
C ASP A 174 3.34 -6.77 -1.47
N ASP A 175 2.57 -5.79 -1.95
CA ASP A 175 2.93 -4.37 -1.97
C ASP A 175 3.29 -3.84 -0.56
N CYS A 176 4.45 -3.18 -0.42
CA CYS A 176 4.80 -2.52 0.85
C CYS A 176 3.82 -1.40 1.17
N VAL A 177 3.49 -0.60 0.15
CA VAL A 177 2.41 0.39 0.19
C VAL A 177 1.66 0.34 -1.14
N GLY A 178 0.37 0.07 -1.08
CA GLY A 178 -0.55 0.12 -2.21
C GLY A 178 -1.41 1.38 -2.12
N ILE A 179 -1.45 2.17 -3.20
CA ILE A 179 -2.24 3.41 -3.29
C ILE A 179 -3.28 3.24 -4.38
N LEU A 180 -4.53 3.12 -3.98
CA LEU A 180 -5.65 2.76 -4.83
C LEU A 180 -6.48 4.01 -5.13
N GLN A 181 -7.53 3.80 -5.91
CA GLN A 181 -8.51 4.79 -6.33
C GLN A 181 -9.01 5.68 -5.16
N GLY A 182 -9.39 6.92 -5.49
CA GLY A 182 -9.86 7.92 -4.52
C GLY A 182 -8.78 8.49 -3.57
N SER A 183 -7.53 8.03 -3.68
CA SER A 183 -6.45 8.47 -2.79
C SER A 183 -5.79 9.76 -3.23
N THR A 184 -5.76 10.77 -2.33
CA THR A 184 -5.14 12.07 -2.61
C THR A 184 -4.16 12.54 -1.52
N ARG A 185 -3.13 13.30 -1.92
CA ARG A 185 -2.11 13.87 -1.03
C ARG A 185 -1.42 12.82 -0.15
N ILE A 186 -0.94 11.75 -0.79
CA ILE A 186 -0.28 10.63 -0.11
C ILE A 186 1.21 10.90 0.00
N GLN A 187 1.79 10.70 1.19
CA GLN A 187 3.21 10.91 1.44
C GLN A 187 3.86 9.67 2.03
N ILE A 188 4.86 9.12 1.35
CA ILE A 188 5.66 7.99 1.80
C ILE A 188 7.09 8.50 1.96
N ASN A 189 7.65 8.44 3.17
CA ASN A 189 8.96 9.06 3.43
C ASN A 189 9.80 8.25 4.41
N LYS A 190 11.07 7.97 4.07
CA LYS A 190 12.00 7.21 4.94
C LYS A 190 11.46 5.81 5.27
N VAL A 191 10.92 5.12 4.27
CA VAL A 191 10.46 3.74 4.41
C VAL A 191 11.53 2.80 3.88
N HIS A 192 11.80 1.73 4.63
CA HIS A 192 12.55 0.57 4.15
C HIS A 192 11.53 -0.49 3.77
N CYS A 193 11.45 -0.80 2.49
CA CYS A 193 10.49 -1.73 1.90
C CYS A 193 11.26 -2.94 1.39
N GLY A 194 10.91 -4.14 1.84
CA GLY A 194 11.63 -5.34 1.44
C GLY A 194 11.61 -6.47 2.47
N PRO A 195 11.38 -7.72 2.06
CA PRO A 195 10.88 -8.17 0.74
C PRO A 195 9.43 -7.72 0.46
N GLY A 196 8.93 -7.97 -0.76
CA GLY A 196 7.55 -7.65 -1.17
C GLY A 196 7.45 -7.26 -2.66
N HIS A 197 6.40 -6.54 -3.03
CA HIS A 197 6.15 -6.09 -4.42
C HIS A 197 6.50 -4.62 -4.71
N GLY A 198 7.08 -3.91 -3.74
CA GLY A 198 7.48 -2.51 -3.89
C GLY A 198 6.42 -1.53 -3.42
N ILE A 199 6.48 -0.30 -3.94
CA ILE A 199 5.48 0.75 -3.71
C ILE A 199 4.66 0.89 -4.98
N SER A 200 3.37 0.61 -4.88
CA SER A 200 2.49 0.52 -6.05
C SER A 200 1.38 1.57 -6.03
N ILE A 201 1.15 2.22 -7.16
CA ILE A 201 -0.08 2.93 -7.47
C ILE A 201 -0.96 1.99 -8.30
N GLY A 202 -2.18 1.78 -7.84
CA GLY A 202 -3.15 0.88 -8.41
C GLY A 202 -3.16 -0.52 -7.79
N SER A 203 -3.90 -1.46 -8.36
CA SER A 203 -4.44 -1.35 -9.72
C SER A 203 -5.64 -0.41 -9.83
N LEU A 204 -5.62 0.41 -10.88
CA LEU A 204 -6.68 1.36 -11.23
C LEU A 204 -7.45 0.87 -12.45
N GLY A 205 -8.71 1.30 -12.60
CA GLY A 205 -9.61 0.90 -13.68
C GLY A 205 -10.19 -0.50 -13.52
N LYS A 206 -10.29 -1.00 -12.28
CA LYS A 206 -10.89 -2.31 -11.97
C LYS A 206 -12.41 -2.19 -11.80
N HIS A 207 -12.85 -1.13 -11.12
CA HIS A 207 -14.24 -0.88 -10.75
C HIS A 207 -14.84 0.27 -11.58
N ALA A 208 -16.16 0.27 -11.73
CA ALA A 208 -16.88 1.20 -12.61
C ALA A 208 -16.82 2.65 -12.10
N ASP A 209 -16.82 2.80 -10.79
CA ASP A 209 -17.01 4.01 -10.00
C ASP A 209 -15.77 4.36 -9.19
N GLU A 210 -14.60 4.24 -9.81
CA GLU A 210 -13.35 4.69 -9.21
C GLU A 210 -13.22 6.23 -9.25
N ASP A 211 -12.48 6.77 -8.28
CA ASP A 211 -12.08 8.17 -8.18
C ASP A 211 -10.59 8.36 -8.48
N ASP A 212 -10.23 9.58 -8.87
CA ASP A 212 -8.86 9.95 -9.23
C ASP A 212 -7.82 9.74 -8.10
N VAL A 213 -6.60 9.41 -8.51
CA VAL A 213 -5.42 9.38 -7.63
C VAL A 213 -4.57 10.62 -7.86
N ARG A 214 -4.35 11.46 -6.84
CA ARG A 214 -3.67 12.75 -7.03
C ARG A 214 -2.67 13.10 -5.94
N GLY A 215 -1.50 13.59 -6.33
CA GLY A 215 -0.54 14.15 -5.39
C GLY A 215 0.10 13.08 -4.50
N VAL A 216 0.72 12.07 -5.12
CA VAL A 216 1.49 11.03 -4.42
C VAL A 216 2.95 11.43 -4.39
N GLN A 217 3.57 11.39 -3.21
CA GLN A 217 5.00 11.65 -3.05
C GLN A 217 5.68 10.51 -2.30
N VAL A 218 6.69 9.91 -2.92
CA VAL A 218 7.55 8.87 -2.34
C VAL A 218 8.96 9.43 -2.28
N LYS A 219 9.50 9.63 -1.07
CA LYS A 219 10.80 10.27 -0.87
C LYS A 219 11.72 9.50 0.07
N ASN A 220 13.03 9.56 -0.17
CA ASN A 220 14.05 9.06 0.76
C ASN A 220 13.82 7.61 1.19
N CYS A 221 13.46 6.73 0.26
CA CYS A 221 13.12 5.34 0.57
C CYS A 221 14.22 4.37 0.12
N THR A 222 14.32 3.24 0.81
CA THR A 222 15.13 2.10 0.36
C THR A 222 14.18 0.97 0.04
N ILE A 223 14.27 0.45 -1.17
CA ILE A 223 13.49 -0.70 -1.62
C ILE A 223 14.46 -1.83 -1.91
N ARG A 224 14.29 -2.95 -1.21
CA ARG A 224 15.28 -4.03 -1.17
C ARG A 224 14.62 -5.39 -1.34
N ASP A 225 15.24 -6.29 -2.09
CA ASP A 225 14.80 -7.69 -2.21
C ASP A 225 13.31 -7.84 -2.61
N THR A 226 12.80 -6.89 -3.43
CA THR A 226 11.41 -6.86 -3.90
C THR A 226 11.27 -7.30 -5.35
N THR A 227 10.06 -7.71 -5.74
CA THR A 227 9.77 -7.99 -7.16
C THR A 227 9.69 -6.72 -8.00
N ASN A 228 9.29 -5.59 -7.42
CA ASN A 228 9.29 -4.29 -8.11
C ASN A 228 9.75 -3.17 -7.17
N GLY A 229 10.23 -2.07 -7.74
CA GLY A 229 10.57 -0.86 -7.01
C GLY A 229 9.36 0.06 -6.90
N ILE A 230 9.27 1.01 -7.82
CA ILE A 230 8.09 1.84 -8.04
C ILE A 230 7.26 1.25 -9.17
N ARG A 231 5.96 1.05 -8.93
CA ARG A 231 5.05 0.43 -9.89
C ARG A 231 3.76 1.23 -10.03
N ILE A 232 3.33 1.48 -11.25
CA ILE A 232 2.00 2.03 -11.57
C ILE A 232 1.30 1.00 -12.46
N LYS A 233 0.13 0.50 -12.04
CA LYS A 233 -0.58 -0.58 -12.73
C LYS A 233 -2.03 -0.18 -13.01
N THR A 234 -2.47 -0.25 -14.27
CA THR A 234 -3.86 0.06 -14.65
C THR A 234 -4.44 -1.04 -15.52
N PHE A 235 -5.69 -1.42 -15.28
CA PHE A 235 -6.37 -2.45 -16.04
C PHE A 235 -6.70 -2.00 -17.48
N PRO A 236 -6.76 -2.96 -18.42
CA PRO A 236 -7.42 -2.81 -19.71
C PRO A 236 -8.84 -2.26 -19.58
N TYR A 237 -9.26 -1.45 -20.57
CA TYR A 237 -10.59 -0.85 -20.57
C TYR A 237 -11.70 -1.89 -20.69
N LYS A 238 -12.79 -1.67 -19.94
CA LYS A 238 -14.08 -2.32 -20.15
C LYS A 238 -15.19 -1.26 -20.25
N PRO A 239 -16.30 -1.51 -20.98
CA PRO A 239 -17.36 -0.53 -21.20
C PRO A 239 -17.96 0.09 -19.93
N GLU A 240 -17.98 -0.66 -18.84
CA GLU A 240 -18.48 -0.22 -17.53
C GLU A 240 -17.53 0.71 -16.76
N ILE A 241 -16.26 0.81 -17.16
CA ILE A 241 -15.26 1.61 -16.46
C ILE A 241 -15.38 3.08 -16.86
N VAL A 242 -15.67 3.96 -15.89
CA VAL A 242 -15.52 5.40 -16.06
C VAL A 242 -14.03 5.74 -16.01
N PRO A 243 -13.45 6.38 -17.04
CA PRO A 243 -12.04 6.75 -17.02
C PRO A 243 -11.71 7.73 -15.88
N ILE A 244 -10.68 7.40 -15.10
CA ILE A 244 -10.10 8.26 -14.07
C ILE A 244 -8.69 8.69 -14.45
N LYS A 245 -8.13 9.59 -13.64
CA LYS A 245 -6.78 10.13 -13.78
C LYS A 245 -5.92 9.82 -12.57
N ALA A 246 -4.67 9.41 -12.81
CA ALA A 246 -3.60 9.43 -11.82
C ALA A 246 -2.58 10.52 -12.17
N SER A 247 -2.36 11.49 -11.27
CA SER A 247 -1.49 12.63 -11.57
C SER A 247 -0.80 13.30 -10.38
N GLY A 248 0.26 14.05 -10.65
CA GLY A 248 1.08 14.68 -9.62
C GLY A 248 1.80 13.63 -8.80
N LEU A 249 2.54 12.76 -9.48
CA LEU A 249 3.21 11.61 -8.89
C LEU A 249 4.71 11.89 -8.84
N LEU A 250 5.28 11.87 -7.64
CA LEU A 250 6.68 12.21 -7.41
C LEU A 250 7.39 11.06 -6.68
N PHE A 251 8.45 10.56 -7.29
CA PHE A 251 9.32 9.52 -6.76
C PHE A 251 10.74 10.05 -6.72
N GLU A 252 11.28 10.33 -5.53
CA GLU A 252 12.52 11.09 -5.37
C GLU A 252 13.43 10.46 -4.30
N ASP A 253 14.74 10.45 -4.55
CA ASP A 253 15.74 9.96 -3.60
C ASP A 253 15.47 8.50 -3.16
N ILE A 254 15.42 7.59 -4.12
CA ILE A 254 15.11 6.17 -3.87
C ILE A 254 16.34 5.32 -4.15
N LEU A 255 16.73 4.53 -3.15
CA LEU A 255 17.76 3.51 -3.27
C LEU A 255 17.09 2.15 -3.53
N MET A 256 17.47 1.50 -4.62
CA MET A 256 17.04 0.15 -5.00
C MET A 256 18.16 -0.85 -4.71
N GLU A 257 17.89 -1.89 -3.95
CA GLU A 257 18.86 -2.95 -3.63
C GLU A 257 18.29 -4.30 -4.04
N ASP A 258 18.85 -4.88 -5.09
CA ASP A 258 18.52 -6.23 -5.56
C ASP A 258 17.01 -6.34 -5.92
N VAL A 259 16.48 -5.26 -6.48
CA VAL A 259 15.08 -5.16 -6.91
C VAL A 259 14.91 -5.81 -8.26
N ARG A 260 13.90 -6.67 -8.44
CA ARG A 260 13.75 -7.38 -9.72
C ARG A 260 13.35 -6.45 -10.88
N ASN A 261 12.36 -5.57 -10.68
CA ASN A 261 11.91 -4.61 -11.67
C ASN A 261 11.80 -3.18 -11.06
N PRO A 262 12.85 -2.35 -11.15
CA PRO A 262 12.93 -1.09 -10.40
C PRO A 262 11.84 -0.06 -10.70
N ILE A 263 11.57 0.27 -11.97
CA ILE A 263 10.56 1.27 -12.36
C ILE A 263 9.62 0.65 -13.40
N ILE A 264 8.33 0.55 -13.07
CA ILE A 264 7.30 0.02 -13.96
C ILE A 264 6.10 0.98 -14.05
N ILE A 265 5.69 1.28 -15.28
CA ILE A 265 4.34 1.71 -15.62
C ILE A 265 3.75 0.65 -16.54
N ASP A 266 2.66 0.02 -16.13
CA ASP A 266 1.99 -1.07 -16.83
C ASP A 266 0.50 -0.76 -16.99
N GLN A 267 0.12 -0.25 -18.17
CA GLN A 267 -1.27 -0.03 -18.54
C GLN A 267 -1.93 -1.22 -19.25
N GLU A 268 -1.26 -2.38 -19.25
CA GLU A 268 -1.75 -3.66 -19.76
C GLU A 268 -1.96 -4.66 -18.60
N TYR A 269 -1.97 -4.17 -17.36
CA TYR A 269 -2.01 -4.99 -16.17
C TYR A 269 -3.26 -5.87 -16.12
N CYS A 270 -3.07 -7.18 -16.11
CA CYS A 270 -4.11 -8.14 -15.76
C CYS A 270 -3.65 -8.96 -14.56
N GLY A 271 -4.38 -8.83 -13.45
CA GLY A 271 -4.15 -9.63 -12.25
C GLY A 271 -4.20 -11.13 -12.55
N ARG A 272 -3.56 -11.94 -11.71
CA ARG A 272 -3.63 -13.41 -11.80
C ARG A 272 -5.09 -13.87 -11.72
N GLY A 273 -5.46 -14.87 -12.50
CA GLY A 273 -6.82 -15.43 -12.53
C GLY A 273 -7.87 -14.63 -13.33
N HIS A 274 -7.49 -13.54 -14.00
CA HIS A 274 -8.41 -12.76 -14.85
C HIS A 274 -8.07 -12.90 -16.33
N SER A 275 -9.10 -13.01 -17.19
CA SER A 275 -8.93 -12.94 -18.64
C SER A 275 -8.52 -11.52 -19.03
N CYS A 276 -7.29 -11.37 -19.53
CA CYS A 276 -6.81 -10.10 -20.05
C CYS A 276 -7.64 -9.76 -21.29
N VAL A 277 -8.47 -8.72 -21.20
CA VAL A 277 -9.14 -8.17 -22.38
C VAL A 277 -8.08 -7.43 -23.19
N ASN A 278 -7.99 -7.72 -24.49
CA ASN A 278 -7.12 -6.98 -25.39
C ASN A 278 -7.77 -5.62 -25.74
N ALA A 279 -7.75 -4.69 -24.78
CA ALA A 279 -8.20 -3.33 -24.96
C ALA A 279 -7.22 -2.35 -24.27
N PRO A 280 -6.83 -1.25 -24.93
CA PRO A 280 -5.96 -0.26 -24.30
C PRO A 280 -6.67 0.35 -23.09
N SER A 281 -5.96 0.53 -21.97
CA SER A 281 -6.50 1.20 -20.79
C SER A 281 -6.96 2.62 -21.13
N LYS A 282 -8.01 3.10 -20.46
CA LYS A 282 -8.45 4.50 -20.56
C LYS A 282 -8.06 5.33 -19.34
N ILE A 283 -7.31 4.77 -18.39
CA ILE A 283 -6.83 5.52 -17.23
C ILE A 283 -5.77 6.51 -17.70
N GLU A 284 -5.98 7.79 -17.43
CA GLU A 284 -5.03 8.84 -17.78
C GLU A 284 -3.89 8.87 -16.75
N LEU A 285 -2.66 8.74 -17.23
CA LEU A 285 -1.45 8.88 -16.43
C LEU A 285 -0.70 10.13 -16.88
N SER A 286 -0.51 11.09 -15.96
CA SER A 286 0.18 12.35 -16.31
C SER A 286 0.96 12.94 -15.16
N ASP A 287 1.98 13.75 -15.45
CA ASP A 287 2.73 14.50 -14.42
C ASP A 287 3.39 13.55 -13.42
N ILE A 288 4.30 12.74 -13.95
CA ILE A 288 4.98 11.65 -13.24
C ILE A 288 6.47 11.94 -13.24
N HIS A 289 7.05 12.08 -12.06
CA HIS A 289 8.42 12.50 -11.89
C HIS A 289 9.23 11.47 -11.11
N PHE A 290 10.30 10.99 -11.73
CA PHE A 290 11.31 10.13 -11.13
C PHE A 290 12.63 10.89 -11.02
N TYR A 291 13.11 11.10 -9.80
CA TYR A 291 14.31 11.88 -9.51
C TYR A 291 15.27 11.11 -8.61
N ASN A 292 16.56 11.08 -8.97
CA ASN A 292 17.62 10.51 -8.14
C ASN A 292 17.28 9.08 -7.65
N ILE A 293 16.97 8.19 -8.60
CA ILE A 293 16.69 6.78 -8.32
C ILE A 293 17.91 5.97 -8.72
N ARG A 294 18.50 5.25 -7.77
CA ARG A 294 19.77 4.56 -7.98
C ARG A 294 19.82 3.18 -7.34
N GLY A 295 20.70 2.32 -7.83
CA GLY A 295 21.06 1.05 -7.19
C GLY A 295 21.07 -0.15 -8.14
N SER A 296 20.71 -1.33 -7.63
CA SER A 296 20.85 -2.60 -8.36
C SER A 296 19.52 -3.22 -8.80
N THR A 297 19.55 -3.91 -9.94
CA THR A 297 18.44 -4.73 -10.44
C THR A 297 18.85 -6.17 -10.74
N LEU A 298 17.90 -7.09 -10.56
CA LEU A 298 18.08 -8.52 -10.87
C LEU A 298 17.70 -8.89 -12.31
N THR A 299 16.94 -8.03 -13.01
CA THR A 299 16.58 -8.25 -14.42
C THR A 299 17.24 -7.22 -15.34
N PRO A 300 17.43 -7.56 -16.63
CA PRO A 300 17.95 -6.59 -17.60
C PRO A 300 17.04 -5.36 -17.76
N GLU A 301 15.72 -5.53 -17.81
CA GLU A 301 14.77 -4.43 -17.99
C GLU A 301 14.60 -3.65 -16.66
N ALA A 302 15.42 -2.63 -16.46
CA ALA A 302 15.40 -1.84 -15.23
C ALA A 302 14.27 -0.81 -15.19
N ILE A 303 13.85 -0.34 -16.37
CA ILE A 303 12.79 0.65 -16.57
C ILE A 303 11.84 0.13 -17.64
N SER A 304 10.55 0.02 -17.32
CA SER A 304 9.50 -0.39 -18.25
C SER A 304 8.35 0.59 -18.20
N ILE A 305 8.19 1.40 -19.23
CA ILE A 305 7.10 2.39 -19.37
C ILE A 305 6.20 1.93 -20.51
N LYS A 306 5.16 1.17 -20.18
CA LYS A 306 4.15 0.65 -21.11
C LYS A 306 2.85 1.40 -20.90
N CYS A 307 2.68 2.48 -21.65
CA CYS A 307 1.49 3.31 -21.59
C CYS A 307 0.48 2.92 -22.67
N SER A 308 -0.76 3.31 -22.43
CA SER A 308 -1.90 3.00 -23.28
C SER A 308 -1.75 3.65 -24.66
N SER A 309 -2.05 2.90 -25.72
CA SER A 309 -2.12 3.44 -27.08
C SER A 309 -3.34 4.35 -27.30
N ALA A 310 -4.38 4.22 -26.47
CA ALA A 310 -5.57 5.08 -26.54
C ALA A 310 -5.39 6.37 -25.73
N VAL A 311 -4.65 6.31 -24.62
CA VAL A 311 -4.38 7.45 -23.74
C VAL A 311 -2.89 7.42 -23.35
N PRO A 312 -1.99 7.90 -24.23
CA PRO A 312 -0.56 7.94 -23.95
C PRO A 312 -0.22 8.68 -22.65
N CYS A 313 0.82 8.24 -21.94
CA CYS A 313 1.28 8.95 -20.76
C CYS A 313 1.87 10.30 -21.15
N ASN A 314 1.52 11.35 -20.41
CA ASN A 314 1.98 12.71 -20.68
C ASN A 314 2.82 13.27 -19.54
N ASN A 315 3.88 14.00 -19.87
CA ASN A 315 4.77 14.63 -18.88
C ASN A 315 5.37 13.61 -17.89
N VAL A 316 6.03 12.58 -18.43
CA VAL A 316 6.83 11.64 -17.63
C VAL A 316 8.28 12.15 -17.61
N TYR A 317 8.82 12.42 -16.43
CA TYR A 317 10.15 12.98 -16.25
C TYR A 317 11.07 11.97 -15.55
N LEU A 318 12.24 11.72 -16.12
CA LEU A 318 13.28 10.86 -15.57
C LEU A 318 14.55 11.71 -15.43
N SER A 319 15.01 11.97 -14.20
CA SER A 319 16.31 12.63 -14.01
C SER A 319 17.15 11.95 -12.95
N ASP A 320 18.43 11.81 -13.28
CA ASP A 320 19.43 11.17 -12.42
C ASP A 320 19.04 9.74 -12.03
N ILE A 321 18.73 8.94 -13.06
CA ILE A 321 18.44 7.52 -12.92
C ILE A 321 19.71 6.71 -13.12
N ASN A 322 20.08 5.90 -12.13
CA ASN A 322 21.28 5.06 -12.16
C ASN A 322 21.03 3.66 -11.61
N LEU A 323 20.48 2.79 -12.45
CA LEU A 323 20.09 1.42 -12.16
C LEU A 323 21.00 0.43 -12.90
N THR A 324 21.87 -0.23 -12.15
CA THR A 324 22.85 -1.18 -12.67
C THR A 324 22.40 -2.62 -12.47
N GLY A 325 22.61 -3.48 -13.46
CA GLY A 325 22.27 -4.89 -13.34
C GLY A 325 23.36 -5.67 -12.62
N ILE A 326 22.98 -6.57 -11.71
CA ILE A 326 23.93 -7.46 -11.04
C ILE A 326 24.53 -8.47 -12.02
N ASN A 327 23.74 -8.85 -13.04
CA ASN A 327 24.09 -9.88 -14.01
C ASN A 327 24.45 -9.33 -15.40
N GLY A 328 24.69 -8.01 -15.52
CA GLY A 328 25.04 -7.39 -16.80
C GLY A 328 24.39 -6.03 -17.02
N PRO A 329 24.42 -5.53 -18.27
CA PRO A 329 23.86 -4.22 -18.62
C PRO A 329 22.33 -4.21 -18.45
N THR A 330 21.79 -3.02 -18.20
CA THR A 330 20.36 -2.77 -18.06
C THR A 330 19.77 -2.14 -19.32
N THR A 331 18.47 -2.29 -19.51
CA THR A 331 17.70 -1.75 -20.62
C THR A 331 16.48 -0.98 -20.13
N GLY A 332 16.09 0.04 -20.88
CA GLY A 332 14.86 0.79 -20.69
C GLY A 332 13.89 0.54 -21.85
N LEU A 333 12.63 0.22 -21.54
CA LEU A 333 11.54 0.12 -22.50
C LEU A 333 10.60 1.30 -22.33
N CYS A 334 10.18 1.89 -23.45
CA CYS A 334 9.14 2.91 -23.46
C CYS A 334 8.20 2.76 -24.65
N VAL A 335 6.90 2.81 -24.39
CA VAL A 335 5.83 2.67 -25.38
C VAL A 335 4.71 3.65 -25.03
N ASN A 336 4.27 4.44 -26.02
CA ASN A 336 3.16 5.41 -25.92
C ASN A 336 3.30 6.41 -24.74
N ALA A 337 4.49 6.96 -24.52
CA ALA A 337 4.70 7.97 -23.49
C ALA A 337 5.50 9.14 -24.04
N ASN A 338 5.14 10.35 -23.61
CA ASN A 338 5.95 11.54 -23.80
C ASN A 338 6.89 11.69 -22.59
N ILE A 339 8.16 11.34 -22.80
CA ILE A 339 9.18 11.38 -21.76
C ILE A 339 10.11 12.58 -21.92
N ASN A 340 10.58 13.08 -20.78
CA ASN A 340 11.67 14.04 -20.71
C ASN A 340 12.77 13.45 -19.83
N THR A 341 14.01 13.50 -20.29
CA THR A 341 15.16 12.96 -19.56
C THR A 341 16.19 14.05 -19.26
N ALA A 342 16.85 13.96 -18.11
CA ALA A 342 17.93 14.86 -17.72
C ALA A 342 18.97 14.16 -16.82
N GLY A 343 20.19 14.69 -16.76
CA GLY A 343 21.24 14.14 -15.92
C GLY A 343 21.64 12.71 -16.29
N VAL A 344 22.01 11.89 -15.30
CA VAL A 344 22.42 10.50 -15.52
C VAL A 344 21.21 9.64 -15.95
N GLN A 345 21.38 8.82 -16.99
CA GLN A 345 20.35 7.92 -17.51
C GLN A 345 20.94 6.52 -17.74
N ILE A 346 20.95 5.70 -16.69
CA ILE A 346 21.37 4.30 -16.75
C ILE A 346 20.20 3.44 -16.24
N PRO A 347 19.56 2.61 -17.09
CA PRO A 347 19.74 2.58 -18.54
C PRO A 347 19.16 3.84 -19.22
N PRO A 348 19.61 4.17 -20.44
CA PRO A 348 18.92 5.17 -21.25
C PRO A 348 17.52 4.67 -21.64
N VAL A 349 16.57 5.60 -21.73
CA VAL A 349 15.18 5.35 -22.16
C VAL A 349 14.87 6.26 -23.34
N HIS A 350 14.29 5.69 -24.40
CA HIS A 350 13.92 6.44 -25.60
C HIS A 350 12.49 6.10 -26.04
N CYS A 351 11.71 7.16 -26.24
CA CYS A 351 10.44 7.26 -26.93
C CYS A 351 10.34 8.72 -27.44
#